data_AF-A0A7C1Q008-F1
#
_entry.id   AF-A0A7C1Q008-F1
#
_cell.length_a   1.000
_cell.length_b   1.000
_cell.length_c   1.000
_cell.angle_alpha   90.00
_cell.angle_beta   90.00
_cell.angle_gamma   90.00
#
_symmetry.space_group_name_H-M   'P 1'
#
loop_
_entity.id
_entity.type
_entity.pdbx_description
1 polymer ?
#
loop_
_entity_poly.entity_id
_entity_poly.type
_entity_poly.pdbx_seq_one_letter_code
_entity_poly.pdbx_strand_id
1 'polypeptide(L)'
;IAECIEGLTDYIIKRITHEEIKLIAVRLSETIFLTQILDRLINIGMLKEAKSDFIQSVETYFRDQCVPGLSKWHSLQFSEKVLKAFIGSKGEKYGYTHNLCELLKKAADCGLSNVEKYDVKIIQCKPEVRYGSDLVSAEDAYNAHIEAIKLAIYTLAEIND
;
A
#
# COMPACT_ATOMS: atom_id res chain seq x y z
N ILE A 1 -13.80 -19.83 2.51
CA ILE A 1 -13.24 -18.45 2.54
C ILE A 1 -14.25 -17.50 3.16
N ALA A 2 -15.40 -17.21 2.54
CA ALA A 2 -16.39 -16.26 3.08
C ALA A 2 -16.87 -16.62 4.50
N GLU A 3 -17.14 -17.89 4.78
CA GLU A 3 -17.52 -18.41 6.11
C GLU A 3 -16.41 -18.29 7.17
N CYS A 4 -15.17 -18.01 6.75
CA CYS A 4 -14.02 -17.88 7.64
C CYS A 4 -13.69 -16.41 7.96
N ILE A 5 -14.44 -15.45 7.41
CA ILE A 5 -14.20 -14.02 7.62
C ILE A 5 -15.03 -13.55 8.81
N GLU A 6 -14.35 -13.17 9.88
CA GLU A 6 -14.99 -12.63 11.08
C GLU A 6 -15.77 -11.35 10.74
N GLY A 7 -16.98 -11.22 11.29
CA GLY A 7 -17.84 -10.06 11.09
C GLY A 7 -18.73 -10.09 9.83
N LEU A 8 -18.58 -11.08 8.94
CA LEU A 8 -19.55 -11.29 7.86
C LEU A 8 -20.82 -11.98 8.39
N THR A 9 -21.96 -11.36 8.15
CA THR A 9 -23.26 -11.96 8.47
C THR A 9 -23.63 -13.04 7.46
N ASP A 10 -24.42 -14.04 7.90
CA ASP A 10 -25.00 -15.07 7.00
C ASP A 10 -25.71 -14.47 5.78
N TYR A 11 -26.30 -13.29 5.96
CA TYR A 11 -26.94 -12.54 4.88
C TYR A 11 -25.95 -12.13 3.79
N ILE A 12 -24.77 -11.64 4.16
CA ILE A 12 -23.71 -11.26 3.21
C ILE A 12 -23.07 -12.51 2.61
N ILE A 13 -22.81 -13.54 3.41
CA ILE A 13 -22.22 -14.81 2.95
C ILE A 13 -23.08 -15.45 1.86
N LYS A 14 -24.42 -15.38 1.96
CA LYS A 14 -25.32 -15.92 0.94
C LYS A 14 -25.40 -15.09 -0.35
N ARG A 15 -24.92 -13.85 -0.32
CA ARG A 15 -25.01 -12.90 -1.45
C ARG A 15 -23.67 -12.67 -2.16
N ILE A 16 -22.58 -13.10 -1.54
CA ILE A 16 -21.26 -12.98 -2.14
C ILE A 16 -21.17 -13.89 -3.37
N THR A 17 -20.72 -13.31 -4.47
CA THR A 17 -20.54 -14.01 -5.73
C THR A 17 -19.23 -14.78 -5.74
N HIS A 18 -19.12 -15.73 -6.67
CA HIS A 18 -17.89 -16.48 -6.86
C HIS A 18 -16.71 -15.56 -7.28
N GLU A 19 -16.98 -14.52 -8.07
CA GLU A 19 -15.96 -13.54 -8.47
C GLU A 19 -15.51 -12.65 -7.31
N GLU A 20 -16.42 -12.24 -6.42
CA GLU A 20 -16.04 -11.52 -5.20
C GLU A 20 -15.19 -12.39 -4.26
N ILE A 21 -15.52 -13.69 -4.11
CA ILE A 21 -14.69 -14.63 -3.33
C ILE A 21 -13.29 -14.75 -3.94
N LYS A 22 -13.18 -14.89 -5.27
CA LYS A 22 -11.88 -14.93 -5.95
C LYS A 22 -11.09 -13.66 -5.70
N LEU A 23 -11.73 -12.50 -5.82
CA LEU A 23 -11.10 -11.20 -5.57
C LEU A 23 -10.58 -11.12 -4.13
N ILE A 24 -11.39 -11.50 -3.14
CA ILE A 24 -10.97 -11.56 -1.73
C ILE A 24 -9.76 -12.49 -1.56
N ALA A 25 -9.80 -13.69 -2.16
CA ALA A 25 -8.71 -14.65 -2.06
C ALA A 25 -7.40 -14.08 -2.64
N VAL A 26 -7.46 -13.43 -3.80
CA VAL A 26 -6.31 -12.77 -4.41
C VAL A 26 -5.75 -11.67 -3.50
N ARG A 27 -6.60 -10.79 -2.96
CA ARG A 27 -6.16 -9.72 -2.05
C ARG A 27 -5.55 -10.24 -0.76
N LEU A 28 -6.11 -11.31 -0.21
CA LEU A 28 -5.58 -11.98 0.97
C LEU A 28 -4.19 -12.57 0.67
N SER A 29 -4.03 -13.28 -0.44
CA SER A 29 -2.74 -13.83 -0.85
C SER A 29 -1.67 -12.75 -1.08
N GLU A 30 -2.02 -11.67 -1.77
CA GLU A 30 -1.12 -10.50 -1.97
C GLU A 30 -0.69 -9.91 -0.63
N THR A 31 -1.63 -9.74 0.31
CA THR A 31 -1.36 -9.16 1.63
C THR A 31 -0.45 -10.07 2.46
N ILE A 32 -0.73 -11.37 2.50
CA ILE A 32 0.13 -12.35 3.20
C ILE A 32 1.54 -12.31 2.63
N PHE A 33 1.68 -12.35 1.30
CA PHE A 33 2.97 -12.30 0.63
C PHE A 33 3.73 -11.01 0.97
N LEU A 34 3.07 -9.86 0.88
CA LEU A 34 3.64 -8.57 1.25
C LEU A 34 4.12 -8.56 2.71
N THR A 35 3.29 -9.04 3.65
CA THR A 35 3.67 -9.06 5.08
C THR A 35 4.87 -9.96 5.34
N GLN A 36 4.99 -11.10 4.66
CA GLN A 36 6.14 -11.99 4.77
C GLN A 36 7.43 -11.32 4.27
N ILE A 37 7.36 -10.61 3.13
CA ILE A 37 8.52 -9.87 2.62
C ILE A 37 8.88 -8.72 3.55
N LEU A 38 7.89 -7.93 4.01
CA LEU A 38 8.12 -6.84 4.96
C LEU A 38 8.79 -7.32 6.24
N ASP A 39 8.36 -8.45 6.79
CA ASP A 39 8.95 -9.02 8.01
C ASP A 39 10.39 -9.49 7.80
N ARG A 40 10.68 -10.09 6.64
CA ARG A 40 12.05 -10.50 6.27
C ARG A 40 12.98 -9.28 6.14
N LEU A 41 12.51 -8.24 5.46
CA LEU A 41 13.29 -7.05 5.12
C LEU A 41 13.19 -5.94 6.18
N ILE A 42 12.53 -6.17 7.32
CA ILE A 42 12.05 -5.11 8.22
C ILE A 42 13.14 -4.14 8.72
N ASN A 43 14.39 -4.61 8.77
CA ASN A 43 15.55 -3.85 9.23
C ASN A 43 16.21 -3.00 8.14
N ILE A 44 15.72 -3.06 6.89
CA ILE A 44 16.24 -2.27 5.78
C ILE A 44 15.57 -0.89 5.77
N GLY A 45 16.38 0.15 5.91
CA GLY A 45 15.96 1.53 5.73
C GLY A 45 14.74 1.90 6.58
N MET A 46 13.66 2.32 5.90
CA MET A 46 12.43 2.83 6.53
C MET A 46 11.29 1.79 6.59
N LEU A 47 11.59 0.49 6.43
CA LEU A 47 10.53 -0.53 6.30
C LEU A 47 9.75 -0.77 7.59
N LYS A 48 10.34 -0.53 8.76
CA LYS A 48 9.62 -0.56 10.03
C LYS A 48 8.52 0.50 10.08
N GLU A 49 8.83 1.73 9.69
CA GLU A 49 7.87 2.82 9.59
C GLU A 49 6.88 2.59 8.44
N ALA A 50 7.33 2.03 7.31
CA ALA A 50 6.47 1.66 6.20
C ALA A 50 5.38 0.66 6.64
N LYS A 51 5.75 -0.37 7.41
CA LYS A 51 4.79 -1.34 7.95
C LYS A 51 3.75 -0.67 8.87
N SER A 52 4.18 0.33 9.66
CA SER A 52 3.26 1.12 10.49
C SER A 52 2.24 1.86 9.63
N ASP A 53 2.69 2.55 8.58
CA ASP A 53 1.79 3.24 7.65
C ASP A 53 0.86 2.27 6.90
N PHE A 54 1.35 1.10 6.51
CA PHE A 54 0.52 0.06 5.89
C PHE A 54 -0.65 -0.33 6.80
N ILE A 55 -0.38 -0.62 8.08
CA ILE A 55 -1.42 -0.96 9.08
C ILE A 55 -2.37 0.22 9.26
N GLN A 56 -1.84 1.44 9.43
CA GLN A 56 -2.66 2.63 9.65
C GLN A 56 -3.57 2.97 8.47
N SER A 57 -3.16 2.66 7.24
CA SER A 57 -4.01 2.85 6.07
C SER A 57 -5.28 2.00 6.13
N VAL A 58 -5.23 0.83 6.76
CA VAL A 58 -6.38 -0.07 6.96
C VAL A 58 -7.18 0.34 8.19
N GLU A 59 -6.53 0.60 9.33
CA GLU A 59 -7.22 0.98 10.57
C GLU A 59 -8.06 2.26 10.41
N THR A 60 -7.55 3.23 9.66
CA THR A 60 -8.26 4.50 9.42
C THR A 60 -9.39 4.35 8.40
N TYR A 61 -9.32 3.34 7.52
CA TYR A 61 -10.39 3.00 6.59
C TYR A 61 -11.57 2.33 7.28
N PHE A 62 -11.29 1.37 8.17
CA PHE A 62 -12.31 0.55 8.84
C PHE A 62 -12.79 1.09 10.19
N ARG A 63 -12.30 2.25 10.64
CA ARG A 63 -12.79 2.92 11.85
C ARG A 63 -14.29 3.24 11.72
N ASP A 64 -15.01 3.24 12.85
CA ASP A 64 -16.45 3.57 12.95
C ASP A 64 -16.84 4.84 12.17
N GLN A 65 -15.96 5.84 12.17
CA GLN A 65 -15.98 6.95 11.23
C GLN A 65 -14.82 6.77 10.26
N CYS A 66 -15.12 6.23 9.08
CA CYS A 66 -14.15 6.07 8.01
C CYS A 66 -13.47 7.43 7.73
N VAL A 67 -12.14 7.44 7.63
CA VAL A 67 -11.35 8.65 7.30
C VAL A 67 -10.57 8.40 6.01
N PRO A 68 -11.21 8.44 4.83
CA PRO A 68 -10.59 8.04 3.57
C PRO A 68 -9.33 8.85 3.23
N GLY A 69 -9.35 10.16 3.51
CA GLY A 69 -8.18 11.01 3.30
C GLY A 69 -6.95 10.57 4.10
N LEU A 70 -7.15 10.15 5.35
CA LEU A 70 -6.06 9.66 6.21
C LEU A 70 -5.59 8.27 5.77
N SER A 71 -6.50 7.40 5.35
CA SER A 71 -6.16 6.10 4.76
C SER A 71 -5.30 6.24 3.49
N LYS A 72 -5.70 7.14 2.58
CA LYS A 72 -4.93 7.46 1.37
C LYS A 72 -3.57 8.09 1.70
N TRP A 73 -3.53 8.97 2.70
CA TRP A 73 -2.27 9.55 3.18
C TRP A 73 -1.29 8.49 3.69
N HIS A 74 -1.76 7.54 4.49
CA HIS A 74 -0.91 6.44 4.96
C HIS A 74 -0.48 5.51 3.82
N SER A 75 -1.33 5.30 2.80
CA SER A 75 -0.94 4.56 1.58
C SER A 75 0.21 5.26 0.84
N LEU A 76 0.15 6.60 0.69
CA LEU A 76 1.25 7.40 0.15
C LEU A 76 2.54 7.26 0.98
N GLN A 77 2.43 7.41 2.30
CA GLN A 77 3.58 7.30 3.20
C GLN A 77 4.22 5.91 3.18
N PHE A 78 3.41 4.85 3.08
CA PHE A 78 3.88 3.49 2.91
C PHE A 78 4.69 3.33 1.61
N SER A 79 4.12 3.72 0.46
CA SER A 79 4.80 3.62 -0.83
C SER A 79 6.08 4.43 -0.91
N GLU A 80 6.08 5.65 -0.35
CA GLU A 80 7.26 6.50 -0.25
C GLU A 80 8.40 5.79 0.48
N LYS A 81 8.11 5.23 1.66
CA LYS A 81 9.12 4.57 2.50
C LYS A 81 9.64 3.28 1.87
N VAL A 82 8.79 2.54 1.16
CA VAL A 82 9.21 1.37 0.38
C VAL A 82 10.18 1.75 -0.74
N LEU A 83 9.86 2.77 -1.54
CA LEU A 83 10.76 3.23 -2.61
C LEU A 83 12.09 3.74 -2.03
N LYS A 84 12.03 4.48 -0.92
CA LYS A 84 13.24 4.96 -0.22
C LYS A 84 14.08 3.80 0.32
N ALA A 85 13.47 2.77 0.89
CA ALA A 85 14.16 1.57 1.33
C ALA A 85 14.87 0.86 0.18
N PHE A 86 14.22 0.72 -0.98
CA PHE A 86 14.84 0.17 -2.18
C PHE A 86 16.02 1.01 -2.67
N ILE A 87 15.85 2.33 -2.83
CA ILE A 87 16.95 3.23 -3.26
C ILE A 87 18.13 3.11 -2.28
N GLY A 88 17.85 3.15 -0.98
CA GLY A 88 18.85 3.00 0.07
C GLY A 88 19.56 1.64 0.05
N SER A 89 18.85 0.55 -0.26
CA SER A 89 19.43 -0.78 -0.36
C SER A 89 20.37 -0.93 -1.57
N LYS A 90 20.28 -0.05 -2.57
CA LYS A 90 21.24 0.06 -3.68
C LYS A 90 22.43 0.98 -3.35
N GLY A 91 22.53 1.48 -2.13
CA GLY A 91 23.61 2.38 -1.69
C GLY A 91 23.41 3.84 -2.11
N GLU A 92 22.25 4.17 -2.67
CA GLU A 92 21.94 5.49 -3.21
C GLU A 92 21.20 6.35 -2.17
N LYS A 93 21.34 7.68 -2.30
CA LYS A 93 20.61 8.65 -1.46
C LYS A 93 19.28 9.02 -2.11
N TYR A 94 18.26 9.23 -1.28
CA TYR A 94 16.95 9.73 -1.69
C TYR A 94 16.69 11.11 -1.07
N GLY A 95 15.88 11.93 -1.76
CA GLY A 95 15.52 13.27 -1.30
C GLY A 95 14.43 13.28 -0.22
N TYR A 96 14.32 14.41 0.49
CA TYR A 96 13.19 14.72 1.37
C TYR A 96 12.00 15.19 0.54
N THR A 97 11.36 14.24 -0.16
CA THR A 97 10.17 14.47 -0.99
C THR A 97 9.10 13.42 -0.68
N HIS A 98 7.84 13.82 -0.86
CA HIS A 98 6.65 12.96 -0.86
C HIS A 98 6.14 12.69 -2.30
N ASN A 99 6.89 13.11 -3.31
CA ASN A 99 6.53 12.92 -4.71
C ASN A 99 6.92 11.51 -5.17
N LEU A 100 5.93 10.63 -5.33
CA LEU A 100 6.15 9.25 -5.75
C LEU A 100 6.68 9.15 -7.17
N CYS A 101 6.36 10.09 -8.07
CA CYS A 101 6.90 10.08 -9.43
C CYS A 101 8.42 10.31 -9.42
N GLU A 102 8.90 11.22 -8.59
CA GLU A 102 10.34 11.49 -8.43
C GLU A 102 11.06 10.29 -7.81
N LEU A 103 10.48 9.71 -6.75
CA LEU A 103 11.05 8.54 -6.09
C LEU A 103 11.05 7.32 -7.01
N LEU A 104 9.98 7.10 -7.76
CA LEU A 104 9.89 5.99 -8.70
C LEU A 104 10.91 6.13 -9.84
N LYS A 105 11.08 7.35 -10.38
CA LYS A 105 12.13 7.63 -11.35
C LYS A 105 13.52 7.32 -10.78
N LYS A 106 13.82 7.79 -9.56
CA LYS A 106 15.10 7.50 -8.91
C LYS A 106 15.28 6.00 -8.65
N ALA A 107 14.23 5.29 -8.24
CA ALA A 107 14.28 3.84 -8.08
C ALA A 107 14.56 3.12 -9.41
N ALA A 108 13.96 3.57 -10.52
CA ALA A 108 14.26 3.08 -11.86
C ALA A 108 15.73 3.29 -12.23
N ASP A 109 16.28 4.48 -11.96
CA ASP A 109 17.70 4.80 -12.16
C ASP A 109 18.62 3.91 -11.30
N CYS A 110 18.12 3.39 -10.17
CA CYS A 110 18.82 2.43 -9.30
C CYS A 110 18.58 0.96 -9.71
N GLY A 111 17.90 0.71 -10.83
CA GLY A 111 17.68 -0.61 -11.39
C GLY A 111 16.36 -1.28 -11.03
N LEU A 112 15.39 -0.57 -10.44
CA LEU A 112 14.04 -1.11 -10.25
C LEU A 112 13.41 -1.40 -11.62
N SER A 113 12.99 -2.64 -11.83
CA SER A 113 12.40 -3.05 -13.11
C SER A 113 10.89 -2.76 -13.18
N ASN A 114 10.36 -2.75 -14.42
CA ASN A 114 8.93 -2.68 -14.72
C ASN A 114 8.19 -1.48 -14.09
N VAL A 115 8.83 -0.31 -14.01
CA VAL A 115 8.25 0.89 -13.38
C VAL A 115 6.99 1.42 -14.04
N GLU A 116 6.77 1.08 -15.31
CA GLU A 116 5.56 1.39 -16.08
C GLU A 116 4.31 0.66 -15.57
N LYS A 117 4.46 -0.37 -14.74
CA LYS A 117 3.32 -1.12 -14.17
C LYS A 117 2.68 -0.42 -12.98
N TYR A 118 3.28 0.65 -12.46
CA TYR A 118 2.79 1.35 -11.27
C TYR A 118 2.10 2.64 -11.68
N ASP A 119 0.84 2.82 -11.30
CA ASP A 119 0.20 4.13 -11.39
C ASP A 119 0.27 4.85 -10.04
N VAL A 120 1.44 5.43 -9.76
CA VAL A 120 1.68 6.18 -8.51
C VAL A 120 0.77 7.41 -8.36
N LYS A 121 0.08 7.85 -9.42
CA LYS A 121 -0.88 8.96 -9.34
C LYS A 121 -2.14 8.57 -8.58
N ILE A 122 -2.52 7.28 -8.61
CA ILE A 122 -3.65 6.75 -7.83
C ILE A 122 -3.36 6.91 -6.33
N ILE A 123 -2.11 6.64 -5.94
CA ILE A 123 -1.64 6.71 -4.55
C ILE A 123 -1.40 8.16 -4.13
N GLN A 124 -0.80 8.97 -5.01
CA GLN A 124 -0.38 10.33 -4.71
C GLN A 124 -1.55 11.19 -4.21
N CYS A 125 -1.34 11.81 -3.05
CA CYS A 125 -2.21 12.85 -2.51
C CYS A 125 -1.38 14.00 -1.96
N LYS A 126 -2.04 15.13 -1.69
CA LYS A 126 -1.42 16.27 -1.01
C LYS A 126 -1.65 16.19 0.50
N PRO A 127 -0.82 16.83 1.36
CA PRO A 127 -0.93 16.70 2.81
C PRO A 127 -2.26 17.15 3.44
N GLU A 128 -3.06 17.95 2.73
CA GLU A 128 -4.34 18.49 3.18
C GLU A 128 -5.42 17.42 3.37
N VAL A 129 -5.30 16.26 2.70
CA VAL A 129 -6.27 15.15 2.84
C VAL A 129 -6.35 14.60 4.27
N ARG A 130 -5.37 14.92 5.12
CA ARG A 130 -5.37 14.57 6.55
C ARG A 130 -6.40 15.34 7.37
N TYR A 131 -6.86 16.50 6.88
CA TYR A 131 -7.61 17.46 7.67
C TYR A 131 -9.06 17.64 7.22
N GLY A 132 -9.57 16.84 6.26
CA GLY A 132 -10.96 16.94 5.80
C GLY A 132 -11.45 15.72 5.01
N SER A 133 -12.70 15.34 5.23
CA SER A 133 -13.34 14.13 4.67
C SER A 133 -13.72 14.22 3.20
N ASP A 134 -13.89 15.42 2.64
CA ASP A 134 -14.59 15.57 1.35
C ASP A 134 -13.65 15.60 0.14
N LEU A 135 -12.33 15.52 0.36
CA LEU A 135 -11.32 15.57 -0.71
C LEU A 135 -10.99 14.18 -1.30
N VAL A 136 -11.37 13.11 -0.62
CA VAL A 136 -11.02 11.73 -0.97
C VAL A 136 -12.20 10.83 -0.68
N SER A 137 -12.69 10.11 -1.69
CA SER A 137 -13.74 9.11 -1.49
C SER A 137 -13.19 7.83 -0.85
N ALA A 138 -14.07 7.02 -0.26
CA ALA A 138 -13.69 5.68 0.21
C ALA A 138 -13.16 4.79 -0.93
N GLU A 139 -13.67 4.96 -2.15
CA GLU A 139 -13.16 4.26 -3.32
C GLU A 139 -11.74 4.70 -3.69
N ASP A 140 -11.45 6.01 -3.66
CA ASP A 140 -10.11 6.55 -3.90
C ASP A 140 -9.08 6.04 -2.88
N ALA A 141 -9.48 5.96 -1.60
CA ALA A 141 -8.63 5.44 -0.54
C ALA A 141 -8.36 3.94 -0.71
N TYR A 142 -9.40 3.16 -1.05
CA TYR A 142 -9.26 1.75 -1.37
C TYR A 142 -8.32 1.53 -2.56
N ASN A 143 -8.53 2.25 -3.67
CA ASN A 143 -7.71 2.13 -4.87
C ASN A 143 -6.25 2.52 -4.60
N ALA A 144 -6.01 3.57 -3.81
CA ALA A 144 -4.67 3.96 -3.38
C ALA A 144 -3.98 2.86 -2.54
N HIS A 145 -4.71 2.24 -1.62
CA HIS A 145 -4.18 1.14 -0.79
C HIS A 145 -3.82 -0.08 -1.64
N ILE A 146 -4.69 -0.51 -2.55
CA ILE A 146 -4.44 -1.64 -3.44
C ILE A 146 -3.23 -1.38 -4.35
N GLU A 147 -3.12 -0.18 -4.92
CA GLU A 147 -1.99 0.17 -5.77
C GLU A 147 -0.68 0.27 -4.98
N ALA A 148 -0.74 0.73 -3.72
CA ALA A 148 0.40 0.73 -2.81
C ALA A 148 0.89 -0.69 -2.46
N ILE A 149 -0.02 -1.67 -2.27
CA ILE A 149 0.34 -3.08 -2.09
C ILE A 149 1.10 -3.61 -3.30
N LYS A 150 0.58 -3.39 -4.51
CA LYS A 150 1.23 -3.85 -5.74
C LYS A 150 2.63 -3.26 -5.88
N LEU A 151 2.75 -1.94 -5.74
CA LEU A 151 4.03 -1.24 -5.78
C LEU A 151 5.02 -1.86 -4.79
N ALA A 152 4.57 -2.12 -3.56
CA ALA A 152 5.44 -2.67 -2.54
C ALA A 152 5.89 -4.10 -2.82
N ILE A 153 4.98 -4.97 -3.26
CA ILE A 153 5.29 -6.35 -3.62
C ILE A 153 6.41 -6.40 -4.67
N TYR A 154 6.25 -5.67 -5.76
CA TYR A 154 7.24 -5.70 -6.85
C TYR A 154 8.54 -5.01 -6.47
N THR A 155 8.48 -3.87 -5.75
CA THR A 155 9.68 -3.15 -5.33
C THR A 155 10.52 -3.97 -4.34
N LEU A 156 9.88 -4.56 -3.33
CA LEU A 156 10.58 -5.31 -2.28
C LEU A 156 11.11 -6.65 -2.79
N ALA A 157 10.49 -7.26 -3.80
CA ALA A 157 10.99 -8.47 -4.43
C ALA A 157 12.37 -8.28 -5.11
N GLU A 158 12.75 -7.04 -5.42
CA GLU A 158 14.04 -6.70 -6.06
C GLU A 158 15.13 -6.23 -5.06
N ILE A 159 14.82 -6.29 -3.77
CA ILE A 159 15.80 -6.13 -2.70
C ILE A 159 16.39 -7.52 -2.41
N ASN A 160 17.70 -7.66 -2.65
CA ASN A 160 18.45 -8.84 -2.24
C ASN A 160 18.86 -8.67 -0.78
N ASP A 161 18.59 -9.68 0.04
CA ASP A 161 19.13 -9.82 1.40
C ASP A 161 20.58 -10.33 1.39
#